data_AF-A0A2D0IGU3-F1
#
_entry.id   AF-A0A2D0IGU3-F1
#
_cell.length_a   1.000
_cell.length_b   1.000
_cell.length_c   1.000
_cell.angle_alpha   90.00
_cell.angle_beta   90.00
_cell.angle_gamma   90.00
#
_symmetry.space_group_name_H-M   'P 1'
#
loop_
_entity.id
_entity.type
_entity.pdbx_description
1 polymer ?
#
loop_
_entity_poly.entity_id
_entity_poly.type
_entity_poly.pdbx_seq_one_letter_code
_entity_poly.pdbx_strand_id
1 'polypeptide(L)'
;MLRDTLRMNGIPPEWVGCEILTRARSGGDPVLQIQVLIHQWHDGLLRYAPLIQQQLLQALQRFDPATDHSRHTVVWRFSPACECPYTSMPEPGYWTSATALPKFDLSPSDRDHLDSGFAPTQQGQWR
;
A
#
# COMPACT_ATOMS: atom_id res chain seq x y z
N MET A 1 -23.77 -0.25 2.53
CA MET A 1 -22.43 -0.87 2.59
C MET A 1 -21.32 0.17 2.63
N LEU A 2 -20.87 0.79 1.53
CA LEU A 2 -19.77 1.78 1.61
C LEU A 2 -20.07 2.92 2.59
N ARG A 3 -21.25 3.54 2.47
CA ARG A 3 -21.67 4.64 3.35
C ARG A 3 -21.63 4.23 4.83
N ASP A 4 -21.99 2.99 5.14
CA ASP A 4 -22.01 2.49 6.52
C ASP A 4 -20.59 2.22 7.01
N THR A 5 -19.72 1.65 6.15
CA THR A 5 -18.29 1.48 6.43
C THR A 5 -17.62 2.83 6.72
N LEU A 6 -17.89 3.87 5.93
CA LEU A 6 -17.35 5.22 6.17
C LEU A 6 -17.82 5.78 7.51
N ARG A 7 -19.12 5.72 7.79
CA ARG A 7 -19.71 6.19 9.05
C ARG A 7 -19.14 5.47 10.27
N MET A 8 -18.93 4.16 10.20
CA MET A 8 -18.35 3.37 11.29
C MET A 8 -16.91 3.79 11.62
N ASN A 9 -16.18 4.35 10.66
CA ASN A 9 -14.81 4.84 10.84
C ASN A 9 -14.73 6.37 11.01
N GLY A 10 -15.88 7.05 11.19
CA GLY A 10 -15.92 8.50 11.37
C GLY A 10 -15.59 9.31 10.11
N ILE A 11 -15.62 8.69 8.93
CA ILE A 11 -15.36 9.37 7.66
C ILE A 11 -16.68 9.96 7.13
N PRO A 12 -16.72 11.26 6.80
CA PRO A 12 -17.91 11.88 6.23
C PRO A 12 -18.29 11.22 4.91
N PRO A 13 -19.52 10.67 4.77
CA PRO A 13 -19.93 9.93 3.57
C PRO A 13 -19.97 10.79 2.31
N GLU A 14 -20.10 12.10 2.42
CA GLU A 14 -20.03 13.06 1.31
C GLU A 14 -18.63 13.18 0.71
N TRP A 15 -17.59 12.74 1.41
CA TRP A 15 -16.22 12.76 0.87
C TRP A 15 -15.99 11.65 -0.15
N VAL A 16 -16.79 10.59 -0.13
CA VAL A 16 -16.58 9.40 -0.97
C VAL A 16 -17.89 8.87 -1.54
N GLY A 17 -18.01 8.90 -2.86
CA GLY A 17 -19.07 8.26 -3.63
C GLY A 17 -18.77 6.80 -3.98
N CYS A 18 -19.81 6.04 -4.31
CA CYS A 18 -19.72 4.67 -4.81
C CYS A 18 -20.63 4.51 -6.02
N GLU A 19 -20.09 3.98 -7.12
CA GLU A 19 -20.86 3.58 -8.29
C GLU A 19 -20.54 2.13 -8.63
N ILE A 20 -21.57 1.33 -8.92
CA ILE A 20 -21.39 -0.06 -9.34
C ILE A 20 -21.74 -0.16 -10.81
N LEU A 21 -20.78 -0.60 -11.61
CA LEU A 21 -20.96 -0.83 -13.04
C LEU A 21 -20.89 -2.32 -13.32
N THR A 22 -21.82 -2.80 -14.14
CA THR A 22 -21.75 -4.17 -14.66
C THR A 22 -20.95 -4.14 -15.95
N ARG A 23 -19.78 -4.79 -15.97
CA ARG A 23 -18.96 -4.89 -17.17
C ARG A 23 -19.18 -6.24 -17.82
N ALA A 24 -19.74 -6.22 -19.03
CA ALA A 24 -19.79 -7.40 -19.87
C ALA A 24 -18.37 -7.84 -20.23
N ARG A 25 -18.04 -9.10 -19.94
CA ARG A 25 -16.78 -9.72 -20.39
C ARG A 25 -17.09 -10.54 -21.63
N SER A 26 -16.29 -10.39 -22.68
CA SER A 26 -16.43 -11.25 -23.86
C SER A 26 -16.15 -12.71 -23.45
N GLY A 27 -17.17 -13.56 -23.53
CA GLY A 27 -17.07 -15.00 -23.25
C GLY A 27 -17.18 -15.43 -21.79
N GLY A 28 -17.70 -14.60 -20.87
CA GLY A 28 -17.91 -15.03 -19.47
C GLY A 28 -18.93 -14.21 -18.71
N ASP A 29 -19.18 -14.59 -17.46
CA ASP A 29 -20.15 -13.91 -16.60
C ASP A 29 -19.82 -12.42 -16.44
N PRO A 30 -20.86 -11.56 -16.38
CA PRO A 30 -20.67 -10.14 -16.12
C PRO A 30 -19.89 -9.95 -14.82
N VAL A 31 -18.86 -9.11 -14.86
CA VAL A 31 -18.06 -8.77 -13.69
C VAL A 31 -18.48 -7.40 -13.20
N LEU A 32 -18.77 -7.30 -11.91
CA LEU A 32 -19.08 -6.04 -11.26
C LEU A 32 -17.79 -5.25 -11.02
N GLN A 33 -17.79 -4.00 -11.45
CA GLN A 33 -16.74 -3.03 -11.21
C GLN A 33 -17.25 -2.01 -10.19
N ILE A 34 -16.55 -1.87 -9.08
CA ILE A 34 -16.89 -0.94 -8.02
C ILE A 34 -16.03 0.31 -8.21
N GLN A 35 -16.64 1.44 -8.52
CA GLN A 35 -15.95 2.72 -8.61
C GLN A 35 -16.12 3.49 -7.30
N VAL A 36 -15.01 3.79 -6.65
CA VAL A 36 -14.94 4.62 -5.45
C VAL A 36 -14.51 6.02 -5.89
N LEU A 37 -15.39 7.01 -5.72
CA LEU A 37 -15.17 8.38 -6.18
C LEU A 37 -14.82 9.28 -5.00
N ILE A 38 -13.61 9.85 -4.99
CA ILE A 38 -13.16 10.79 -3.97
C ILE A 38 -13.63 12.19 -4.35
N HIS A 39 -14.53 12.76 -3.55
CA HIS A 39 -15.04 14.12 -3.72
C HIS A 39 -14.20 15.15 -2.98
N GLN A 40 -13.64 14.78 -1.82
CA GLN A 40 -12.86 15.68 -0.98
C GLN A 40 -11.47 15.10 -0.75
N TRP A 41 -10.44 15.95 -0.90
CA TRP A 41 -9.08 15.54 -0.63
C TRP A 41 -8.83 15.47 0.88
N HIS A 42 -8.21 14.38 1.33
CA HIS A 42 -7.68 14.27 2.68
C HIS A 42 -6.57 13.22 2.70
N ASP A 43 -5.37 13.56 3.16
CA ASP A 43 -4.22 12.65 3.15
C ASP A 43 -4.50 11.35 3.92
N GLY A 44 -5.24 11.44 5.03
CA GLY A 44 -5.66 10.27 5.80
C GLY A 44 -6.60 9.34 5.03
N LEU A 45 -7.47 9.89 4.16
CA LEU A 45 -8.40 9.07 3.37
C LEU A 45 -7.63 8.18 2.39
N LEU A 46 -6.65 8.76 1.70
CA LEU A 46 -5.83 8.04 0.74
C LEU A 46 -4.84 7.09 1.41
N ARG A 47 -4.27 7.50 2.56
CA ARG A 47 -3.42 6.63 3.38
C ARG A 47 -4.13 5.35 3.81
N TYR A 48 -5.41 5.44 4.15
CA TYR A 48 -6.21 4.30 4.60
C TYR A 48 -7.13 3.71 3.51
N ALA A 49 -7.00 4.15 2.26
CA ALA A 49 -7.80 3.64 1.14
C ALA A 49 -7.77 2.10 1.02
N PRO A 50 -6.61 1.41 1.18
CA PRO A 50 -6.59 -0.06 1.15
C PRO A 50 -7.44 -0.72 2.26
N LEU A 51 -7.45 -0.14 3.47
CA LEU A 51 -8.25 -0.65 4.59
C LEU A 51 -9.74 -0.45 4.34
N ILE A 52 -10.12 0.73 3.82
CA ILE A 52 -11.51 1.03 3.44
C ILE A 52 -11.99 0.04 2.38
N GLN A 53 -11.15 -0.23 1.36
CA GLN A 53 -11.46 -1.22 0.33
C GLN A 53 -11.67 -2.62 0.92
N GLN A 54 -10.78 -3.06 1.82
CA GLN A 54 -10.90 -4.37 2.45
C GLN A 54 -12.20 -4.48 3.24
N GLN A 55 -12.53 -3.47 4.05
CA GLN A 55 -13.77 -3.45 4.82
C GLN A 55 -15.02 -3.43 3.94
N LEU A 56 -14.97 -2.72 2.81
CA LEU A 56 -16.05 -2.71 1.82
C LEU A 56 -16.27 -4.12 1.23
N LEU A 57 -15.21 -4.78 0.77
CA LEU A 57 -15.29 -6.12 0.21
C LEU A 57 -15.78 -7.14 1.25
N GLN A 58 -15.33 -7.04 2.49
CA GLN A 58 -15.85 -7.87 3.60
C GLN A 58 -17.32 -7.60 3.90
N ALA A 59 -17.79 -6.36 3.78
CA ALA A 59 -19.20 -6.03 3.93
C ALA A 59 -20.05 -6.60 2.78
N LEU A 60 -19.54 -6.55 1.54
CA LEU A 60 -20.19 -7.15 0.37
C LEU A 60 -20.29 -8.68 0.49
N GLN A 61 -19.20 -9.35 0.87
CA GLN A 61 -19.19 -10.79 1.09
C GLN A 61 -20.18 -11.24 2.16
N ARG A 62 -20.36 -10.45 3.24
CA ARG A 62 -21.36 -10.75 4.29
C ARG A 62 -22.80 -10.53 3.80
N PHE A 63 -23.00 -9.55 2.93
CA PHE A 63 -24.32 -9.22 2.40
C PHE A 63 -24.78 -10.24 1.36
N ASP A 64 -23.87 -10.68 0.49
CA ASP A 64 -24.15 -11.68 -0.55
C ASP A 64 -23.08 -12.78 -0.55
N PRO A 65 -23.18 -13.78 0.34
CA PRO A 65 -22.17 -14.82 0.46
C PRO A 65 -22.16 -15.81 -0.71
N ALA A 66 -23.23 -15.83 -1.54
CA ALA A 66 -23.36 -16.76 -2.66
C ALA A 66 -22.53 -16.32 -3.88
N THR A 67 -22.25 -15.02 -3.99
CA THR A 67 -21.45 -14.45 -5.08
C THR A 67 -19.96 -14.50 -4.74
N ASP A 68 -19.13 -14.90 -5.72
CA ASP A 68 -17.68 -14.81 -5.60
C ASP A 68 -17.24 -13.35 -5.74
N HIS A 69 -17.05 -12.69 -4.61
CA HIS A 69 -16.66 -11.28 -4.60
C HIS A 69 -15.20 -11.04 -4.95
N SER A 70 -14.36 -12.09 -5.06
CA SER A 70 -12.94 -11.94 -5.42
C SER A 70 -12.72 -11.42 -6.83
N ARG A 71 -13.72 -11.56 -7.70
CA ARG A 71 -13.68 -11.14 -9.11
C ARG A 71 -13.96 -9.65 -9.31
N HIS A 72 -14.38 -8.92 -8.27
CA HIS A 72 -14.69 -7.50 -8.39
C HIS A 72 -13.41 -6.68 -8.58
N THR A 73 -13.44 -5.78 -9.55
CA THR A 73 -12.39 -4.76 -9.69
C THR A 73 -12.83 -3.50 -8.97
N VAL A 74 -12.04 -3.06 -7.98
CA VAL A 74 -12.24 -1.77 -7.32
C VAL A 74 -11.38 -0.72 -8.01
N VAL A 75 -12.01 0.36 -8.46
CA VAL A 75 -11.34 1.47 -9.14
C VAL A 75 -11.52 2.74 -8.33
N TRP A 76 -10.40 3.35 -7.95
CA TRP A 76 -10.38 4.64 -7.26
C TRP A 76 -10.32 5.77 -8.28
N ARG A 77 -11.23 6.73 -8.15
CA ARG A 77 -11.34 7.90 -9.02
C ARG A 77 -11.39 9.16 -8.17
N PHE A 78 -10.93 10.27 -8.72
CA PHE A 78 -11.06 11.58 -8.11
C PHE A 78 -12.11 12.37 -8.88
N SER A 79 -12.99 13.05 -8.15
CA SER A 79 -13.90 14.03 -8.73
C SER A 79 -13.08 15.17 -9.36
N PRO A 80 -13.52 15.77 -10.48
CA PRO A 80 -12.93 17.01 -10.99
C PRO A 80 -12.95 18.15 -9.96
N ALA A 81 -13.89 18.12 -9.01
CA ALA A 81 -13.99 19.06 -7.90
C ALA A 81 -13.13 18.68 -6.67
N CYS A 82 -12.33 17.61 -6.75
CA CYS A 82 -11.45 17.20 -5.66
C CYS A 82 -10.22 18.12 -5.62
N GLU A 83 -10.15 18.98 -4.61
CA GLU A 83 -9.09 19.98 -4.47
C GLU A 83 -7.83 19.38 -3.85
N CYS A 84 -7.05 18.63 -4.65
CA CYS A 84 -5.72 18.17 -4.22
C CYS A 84 -4.78 19.38 -4.01
N PRO A 85 -4.19 19.57 -2.82
CA PRO A 85 -3.33 20.72 -2.53
C PRO A 85 -1.95 20.61 -3.19
N TYR A 86 -1.57 19.43 -3.68
CA TYR A 86 -0.28 19.19 -4.31
C TYR A 86 -0.32 19.58 -5.79
N THR A 87 0.43 20.62 -6.15
CA THR A 87 0.49 21.18 -7.51
C THR A 87 1.69 20.69 -8.32
N SER A 88 2.65 20.03 -7.66
CA SER A 88 3.84 19.46 -8.30
C SER A 88 4.16 18.08 -7.71
N MET A 89 4.75 17.22 -8.53
CA MET A 89 5.21 15.91 -8.08
C MET A 89 6.50 16.07 -7.27
N PRO A 90 6.70 15.25 -6.23
CA PRO A 90 7.96 15.25 -5.51
C PRO A 90 9.09 14.77 -6.42
N GLU A 91 10.31 15.21 -6.11
CA GLU A 91 11.53 14.73 -6.78
C GLU A 91 11.62 13.20 -6.74
N PRO A 92 12.17 12.53 -7.77
CA PRO A 92 12.20 11.06 -7.84
C PRO A 92 12.80 10.38 -6.59
N GLY A 93 13.78 11.02 -5.95
CA GLY A 93 14.41 10.51 -4.72
C GLY A 93 13.48 10.40 -3.52
N TYR A 94 12.33 11.10 -3.52
CA TYR A 94 11.31 11.02 -2.48
C TYR A 94 10.80 9.58 -2.28
N TRP A 95 10.58 8.85 -3.38
CA TRP A 95 10.01 7.50 -3.36
C TRP A 95 11.01 6.45 -2.86
N THR A 96 12.30 6.64 -3.13
CA THR A 96 13.35 5.69 -2.76
C THR A 96 13.89 5.90 -1.35
N SER A 97 13.77 7.10 -0.79
CA SER A 97 14.34 7.47 0.51
C SER A 97 13.76 6.66 1.68
N ALA A 98 12.50 6.22 1.60
CA ALA A 98 11.88 5.38 2.64
C ALA A 98 12.40 3.92 2.66
N THR A 99 13.09 3.48 1.61
CA THR A 99 13.61 2.10 1.49
C THR A 99 15.05 1.98 2.00
N ALA A 100 15.72 3.10 2.25
CA ALA A 100 17.02 3.09 2.90
C ALA A 100 16.83 2.72 4.38
N LEU A 101 16.89 1.42 4.67
CA LEU A 101 17.14 0.95 6.03
C LEU A 101 18.34 1.75 6.58
N PRO A 102 18.27 2.22 7.83
CA PRO A 102 19.46 2.77 8.47
C PRO A 102 20.53 1.69 8.34
N LYS A 103 21.63 2.03 7.66
CA LYS A 103 22.82 1.19 7.65
C LYS A 103 23.15 1.01 9.13
N PHE A 104 23.08 -0.22 9.60
CA PHE A 104 23.36 -0.53 10.99
C PHE A 104 24.80 -0.11 11.23
N ASP A 105 25.01 1.08 11.79
CA ASP A 105 26.30 1.51 12.29
C ASP A 105 26.57 0.61 13.51
N LEU A 106 27.13 -0.56 13.23
CA LEU A 106 27.69 -1.41 14.26
C LEU A 106 28.74 -0.54 14.95
N SER A 107 28.56 -0.31 16.26
CA SER A 107 29.64 0.19 17.09
C SER A 107 30.88 -0.67 16.81
N PRO A 108 32.07 -0.09 16.63
CA PRO A 108 33.30 -0.86 16.43
C PRO A 108 33.37 -1.92 17.52
N SER A 109 33.52 -3.17 17.10
CA SER A 109 33.51 -4.29 18.05
C SER A 109 34.87 -4.35 18.72
N ASP A 110 34.93 -4.70 20.00
CA ASP A 110 36.21 -4.91 20.71
C ASP A 110 37.10 -5.97 20.03
N ARG A 111 36.53 -6.79 19.13
CA ARG A 111 37.25 -7.79 18.35
C ARG A 111 38.04 -7.22 17.18
N ASP A 112 37.75 -5.99 16.75
CA ASP A 112 38.50 -5.31 15.69
C ASP A 112 39.88 -4.84 16.18
N HIS A 113 40.08 -4.79 17.50
CA HIS A 113 41.38 -4.48 18.13
C HIS A 113 42.18 -5.73 18.51
N LEU A 114 41.64 -6.93 18.29
CA LEU A 114 42.41 -8.16 18.49
C LEU A 114 43.36 -8.33 17.30
N ASP A 115 44.66 -8.17 17.59
CA ASP A 115 45.74 -8.45 16.67
C ASP A 115 45.48 -9.82 16.02
N SER A 116 45.34 -9.83 14.70
CA SER A 116 45.00 -11.01 13.94
C SER A 116 46.21 -11.94 13.99
N GLY A 117 46.30 -12.73 15.06
CA GLY A 117 47.40 -13.65 15.35
C GLY A 117 47.49 -14.75 14.31
N PHE A 118 47.91 -14.37 13.11
CA PHE A 118 48.32 -15.28 12.05
C PHE A 118 49.65 -15.86 12.50
N ALA A 119 49.64 -17.12 12.93
CA ALA A 119 50.85 -17.81 13.35
C ALA A 119 51.87 -17.81 12.19
N PRO A 120 53.13 -17.42 12.41
CA PRO A 120 54.13 -17.46 11.36
C PRO A 120 54.41 -18.93 11.03
N THR A 121 54.08 -19.35 9.80
CA THR A 121 54.46 -20.67 9.30
C THR A 121 55.99 -20.70 9.18
N GLN A 122 56.63 -21.68 9.82
CA GLN A 122 58.08 -21.89 9.71
C GLN A 122 58.46 -22.02 8.24
N GLN A 123 59.29 -21.08 7.75
CA GLN A 123 59.95 -21.22 6.46
C GLN A 123 61.02 -22.32 6.58
N GLY A 124 60.78 -23.45 5.93
CA GLY A 124 61.71 -24.58 5.87
C GLY A 124 63.06 -24.16 5.28
N GLN A 125 64.13 -24.48 6.03
CA GLN A 125 65.52 -24.24 5.66
C GLN A 125 65.95 -25.27 4.61
N TRP A 126 66.41 -24.79 3.44
CA TRP A 126 66.95 -25.62 2.36
C TRP A 126 68.36 -26.13 2.71
N ARG A 127 68.59 -27.45 2.63
CA ARG A 127 69.88 -28.07 2.31
C ARG A 127 69.66 -29.39 1.56
#